data_AF-A0A022RMD2-F1
#
_entry.id   AF-A0A022RMD2-F1
#
_cell.length_a   1.000
_cell.length_b   1.000
_cell.length_c   1.000
_cell.angle_alpha   90.00
_cell.angle_beta   90.00
_cell.angle_gamma   90.00
#
_symmetry.space_group_name_H-M   'P 1'
#
loop_
_entity.id
_entity.type
_entity.pdbx_description
1 polymer ?
#
loop_
_entity_poly.entity_id
_entity_poly.type
_entity_poly.pdbx_seq_one_letter_code
_entity_poly.pdbx_strand_id
1 'polypeptide(L)'
;MGLTTEVPNFGKIYCLQFLHLPHRIGTMSAATPSFSGNLKKALAGIRRIDLEGLRWRVFDAKGQVLGRLASQISTVVQGKDKPTYTPHWEEGDMCIVINAKDVCVTGRKMTDKFYRWHTGYIGHLKERSLKDQMAKDPTEVIRKAVLRMLPRNKLRDDRDLKLRIFAGGEHPFGDRPVEPYVMPERQVREMRPRARRAMIRAQKKAEQQELGNNSNVKKGKKREVVDEEEVSAA
;
A
#
# COMPACT_ATOMS: atom_id res chain seq x y z
N MET A 1 -30.65 45.49 -18.82
CA MET A 1 -30.27 46.42 -19.90
C MET A 1 -29.20 47.34 -19.32
N GLY A 2 -27.94 47.00 -19.53
CA GLY A 2 -26.78 47.70 -18.97
C GLY A 2 -25.79 47.95 -20.09
N LEU A 3 -25.34 49.20 -20.15
CA LEU A 3 -24.72 49.87 -21.28
C LEU A 3 -23.32 49.31 -21.65
N THR A 4 -23.09 49.27 -22.95
CA THR A 4 -21.82 49.09 -23.64
C THR A 4 -20.87 50.26 -23.35
N THR A 5 -19.63 49.97 -22.93
CA THR A 5 -18.52 50.91 -22.99
C THR A 5 -17.25 50.23 -23.50
N GLU A 6 -16.50 51.03 -24.24
CA GLU A 6 -15.47 50.71 -25.20
C GLU A 6 -14.14 50.31 -24.53
N VAL A 7 -13.35 49.48 -25.20
CA VAL A 7 -11.98 49.14 -24.78
C VAL A 7 -11.00 49.68 -25.83
N PRO A 8 -10.12 50.63 -25.49
CA PRO A 8 -9.09 51.09 -26.39
C PRO A 8 -7.81 50.24 -26.31
N ASN A 9 -7.23 50.12 -27.50
CA ASN A 9 -5.98 49.49 -27.89
C ASN A 9 -4.77 50.13 -27.19
N PHE A 10 -3.89 49.32 -26.59
CA PHE A 10 -2.51 49.74 -26.27
C PHE A 10 -1.51 48.76 -26.87
N GLY A 11 -0.70 49.30 -27.77
CA GLY A 11 0.31 48.59 -28.53
C GLY A 11 1.57 48.25 -27.71
N LYS A 12 2.12 47.09 -28.07
CA LYS A 12 3.52 46.82 -28.44
C LYS A 12 4.61 47.65 -27.76
N ILE A 13 5.37 46.97 -26.89
CA ILE A 13 6.73 47.35 -26.48
C ILE A 13 7.61 46.09 -26.64
N TYR A 14 8.56 46.18 -27.58
CA TYR A 14 9.92 45.60 -27.69
C TYR A 14 10.18 44.16 -27.16
N CYS A 15 10.50 43.19 -28.03
CA CYS A 15 11.85 42.87 -28.55
C CYS A 15 12.88 42.59 -27.45
N LEU A 16 13.15 41.30 -27.18
CA LEU A 16 14.42 40.78 -26.67
C LEU A 16 14.46 39.24 -26.86
N GLN A 17 15.02 38.85 -28.01
CA GLN A 17 16.07 37.83 -28.13
C GLN A 17 16.22 36.83 -26.97
N PHE A 18 15.80 35.57 -27.14
CA PHE A 18 16.46 34.43 -26.50
C PHE A 18 16.09 33.11 -27.21
N LEU A 19 17.05 32.66 -28.04
CA LEU A 19 17.39 31.27 -28.36
C LEU A 19 16.26 30.25 -28.60
N HIS A 20 16.11 29.92 -29.88
CA HIS A 20 15.70 28.60 -30.36
C HIS A 20 16.60 27.52 -29.73
N LEU A 21 16.12 26.81 -28.71
CA LEU A 21 16.64 25.51 -28.32
C LEU A 21 15.71 24.43 -28.89
N PRO A 22 16.17 23.60 -29.86
CA PRO A 22 15.60 22.29 -30.01
C PRO A 22 16.03 21.48 -28.79
N HIS A 23 15.19 21.40 -27.76
CA HIS A 23 15.29 20.29 -26.82
C HIS A 23 14.93 19.02 -27.59
N ARG A 24 15.99 18.43 -28.19
CA ARG A 24 16.18 17.00 -28.33
C ARG A 24 15.56 16.36 -27.10
N ILE A 25 14.37 15.81 -27.26
CA ILE A 25 13.84 14.79 -26.38
C ILE A 25 14.84 13.67 -26.50
N GLY A 26 15.79 13.64 -25.56
CA GLY A 26 16.72 12.54 -25.43
C GLY A 26 15.89 11.28 -25.39
N THR A 27 16.12 10.41 -26.36
CA THR A 27 15.67 9.03 -26.33
C THR A 27 16.26 8.43 -25.06
N MET A 28 15.54 8.51 -23.95
CA MET A 28 15.79 7.67 -22.80
C MET A 28 15.45 6.27 -23.26
N SER A 29 16.46 5.58 -23.81
CA SER A 29 16.49 4.14 -23.81
C SER A 29 16.42 3.76 -22.34
N ALA A 30 15.20 3.48 -21.88
CA ALA A 30 14.97 2.90 -20.58
C ALA A 30 15.67 1.54 -20.64
N ALA A 31 16.90 1.49 -20.13
CA ALA A 31 17.60 0.25 -19.91
C ALA A 31 16.65 -0.61 -19.07
N THR A 32 16.11 -1.67 -19.69
CA THR A 32 15.27 -2.65 -19.01
C THR A 32 16.01 -3.07 -17.75
N PRO A 33 15.43 -2.91 -16.54
CA PRO A 33 16.10 -3.40 -15.34
C PRO A 33 16.39 -4.88 -15.55
N SER A 34 17.66 -5.26 -15.40
CA SER A 34 18.11 -6.64 -15.57
C SER A 34 17.42 -7.49 -14.50
N PHE A 35 16.28 -8.07 -14.83
CA PHE A 35 15.45 -8.80 -13.89
C PHE A 35 16.21 -10.03 -13.39
N SER A 36 16.64 -9.96 -12.13
CA SER A 36 17.40 -11.01 -11.43
C SER A 36 16.55 -12.24 -11.04
N GLY A 37 15.25 -12.22 -11.34
CA GLY A 37 14.29 -13.24 -10.94
C GLY A 37 14.05 -14.36 -11.96
N ASN A 38 13.16 -15.29 -11.59
CA ASN A 38 12.81 -16.44 -12.44
C ASN A 38 11.88 -16.03 -13.61
N LEU A 39 12.49 -15.70 -14.75
CA LEU A 39 11.80 -15.32 -16.00
C LEU A 39 10.81 -16.36 -16.50
N LYS A 40 11.09 -17.67 -16.33
CA LYS A 40 10.18 -18.74 -16.75
C LYS A 40 8.85 -18.68 -15.99
N LYS A 41 8.89 -18.43 -14.68
CA LYS A 41 7.68 -18.29 -13.85
C LYS A 41 6.93 -16.98 -14.15
N ALA A 42 7.65 -15.92 -14.50
CA ALA A 42 7.08 -14.64 -14.88
C ALA A 42 6.29 -14.73 -16.21
N LEU A 43 6.88 -15.40 -17.20
CA LEU A 43 6.35 -15.52 -18.57
C LEU A 43 5.40 -16.72 -18.74
N ALA A 44 5.35 -17.64 -17.78
CA ALA A 44 4.50 -18.83 -17.84
C ALA A 44 3.01 -18.45 -17.89
N GLY A 45 2.32 -18.93 -18.94
CA GLY A 45 0.88 -18.76 -19.13
C GLY A 45 0.46 -17.54 -19.93
N ILE A 46 1.36 -16.57 -20.16
CA ILE A 46 1.08 -15.36 -20.97
C ILE A 46 0.68 -15.71 -22.40
N ARG A 47 1.30 -16.76 -22.97
CA ARG A 47 1.03 -17.23 -24.34
C ARG A 47 -0.40 -17.74 -24.57
N ARG A 48 -1.18 -18.01 -23.51
CA ARG A 48 -2.58 -18.47 -23.63
C ARG A 48 -3.58 -17.33 -23.68
N ILE A 49 -3.16 -16.09 -23.41
CA ILE A 49 -4.07 -14.94 -23.25
C ILE A 49 -3.82 -13.97 -24.40
N ASP A 50 -4.90 -13.37 -24.91
CA ASP A 50 -4.82 -12.24 -25.83
C ASP A 50 -4.44 -10.98 -25.04
N LEU A 51 -3.24 -10.45 -25.33
CA LEU A 51 -2.64 -9.36 -24.58
C LEU A 51 -2.88 -7.99 -25.23
N GLU A 52 -3.50 -7.99 -26.41
CA GLU A 52 -3.75 -6.81 -27.22
C GLU A 52 -4.90 -6.00 -26.60
N GLY A 53 -4.69 -4.71 -26.40
CA GLY A 53 -5.70 -3.80 -25.84
C GLY A 53 -5.91 -3.86 -24.33
N LEU A 54 -5.25 -4.77 -23.60
CA LEU A 54 -5.32 -4.81 -22.12
C LEU A 54 -4.40 -3.77 -21.49
N ARG A 55 -4.86 -3.11 -20.43
CA ARG A 55 -4.02 -2.22 -19.63
C ARG A 55 -3.18 -3.04 -18.65
N TRP A 56 -1.98 -2.55 -18.39
CA TRP A 56 -1.03 -3.17 -17.49
C TRP A 56 -0.92 -2.31 -16.25
N ARG A 57 -1.25 -2.88 -15.08
CA ARG A 57 -1.23 -2.14 -13.81
C ARG A 57 -0.21 -2.71 -12.86
N VAL A 58 0.64 -1.83 -12.29
CA VAL A 58 1.59 -2.21 -11.24
C VAL A 58 1.06 -1.82 -9.88
N PHE A 59 1.06 -2.78 -8.96
CA PHE A 59 0.69 -2.64 -7.56
C PHE A 59 1.93 -2.84 -6.69
N ASP A 60 2.29 -1.83 -5.91
CA ASP A 60 3.29 -1.98 -4.87
C ASP A 60 2.66 -2.58 -3.59
N ALA A 61 3.13 -3.75 -3.17
CA ALA A 61 2.66 -4.41 -1.96
C ALA A 61 3.33 -3.90 -0.68
N LYS A 62 4.38 -3.07 -0.80
CA LYS A 62 5.16 -2.58 0.35
C LYS A 62 4.28 -1.82 1.34
N GLY A 63 4.25 -2.27 2.59
CA GLY A 63 3.47 -1.61 3.66
C GLY A 63 1.95 -1.81 3.54
N GLN A 64 1.47 -2.51 2.52
CA GLN A 64 0.04 -2.69 2.28
C GLN A 64 -0.53 -3.88 3.03
N VAL A 65 -1.78 -3.76 3.48
CA VAL A 65 -2.46 -4.86 4.19
C VAL A 65 -2.94 -5.91 3.20
N LEU A 66 -2.47 -7.16 3.35
CA LEU A 66 -2.72 -8.29 2.45
C LEU A 66 -4.16 -8.38 1.93
N GLY A 67 -5.15 -8.35 2.83
CA GLY A 67 -6.56 -8.51 2.44
C GLY A 67 -7.12 -7.32 1.64
N ARG A 68 -6.70 -6.10 1.96
CA ARG A 68 -7.14 -4.89 1.24
C ARG A 68 -6.52 -4.84 -0.15
N LEU A 69 -5.23 -5.16 -0.23
CA LEU A 69 -4.50 -5.31 -1.48
C LEU A 69 -5.17 -6.37 -2.37
N ALA A 70 -5.43 -7.56 -1.84
CA ALA A 70 -6.07 -8.62 -2.60
C ALA A 70 -7.46 -8.23 -3.13
N SER A 71 -8.24 -7.48 -2.35
CA SER A 71 -9.57 -7.00 -2.78
C SER A 71 -9.47 -6.10 -4.01
N GLN A 72 -8.56 -5.12 -3.99
CA GLN A 72 -8.38 -4.20 -5.12
C GLN A 72 -7.80 -4.90 -6.35
N ILE A 73 -6.88 -5.85 -6.14
CA ILE A 73 -6.37 -6.66 -7.25
C ILE A 73 -7.53 -7.46 -7.88
N SER A 74 -8.38 -8.07 -7.07
CA SER A 74 -9.50 -8.88 -7.57
C SER A 74 -10.55 -8.07 -8.33
N THR A 75 -10.78 -6.80 -8.00
CA THR A 75 -11.71 -5.94 -8.76
C THR A 75 -11.13 -5.59 -10.13
N VAL A 76 -9.85 -5.25 -10.19
CA VAL A 76 -9.15 -4.90 -11.44
C VAL A 76 -8.98 -6.12 -12.35
N VAL A 77 -8.62 -7.29 -11.80
CA VAL A 77 -8.52 -8.54 -12.58
C VAL A 77 -9.89 -8.99 -13.11
N GLN A 78 -10.99 -8.61 -12.45
CA GLN A 78 -12.34 -8.85 -12.97
C GLN A 78 -12.78 -7.80 -13.99
N GLY A 79 -12.08 -6.67 -14.11
CA GLY A 79 -12.45 -5.54 -14.97
C GLY A 79 -13.63 -4.72 -14.44
N LYS A 80 -14.01 -4.88 -13.16
CA LYS A 80 -15.14 -4.17 -12.53
C LYS A 80 -14.92 -2.66 -12.41
N ASP A 81 -13.70 -2.22 -12.57
CA ASP A 81 -13.33 -0.81 -12.61
C ASP A 81 -13.68 -0.13 -13.95
N LYS A 82 -13.89 -0.91 -15.02
CA LYS A 82 -14.27 -0.39 -16.33
C LYS A 82 -15.79 -0.38 -16.48
N PRO A 83 -16.36 0.64 -17.14
CA PRO A 83 -17.80 0.70 -17.41
C PRO A 83 -18.28 -0.40 -18.37
N THR A 84 -17.37 -0.96 -19.17
CA THR A 84 -17.66 -2.06 -20.11
C THR A 84 -17.80 -3.43 -19.43
N TYR A 85 -17.70 -3.51 -18.10
CA TYR A 85 -17.72 -4.78 -17.37
C TYR A 85 -18.93 -5.67 -17.73
N THR A 86 -18.63 -6.82 -18.31
CA THR A 86 -19.59 -7.90 -18.56
C THR A 86 -19.23 -9.12 -17.71
N PRO A 87 -20.19 -9.72 -16.98
CA PRO A 87 -19.88 -10.81 -16.04
C PRO A 87 -19.51 -12.14 -16.72
N HIS A 88 -19.93 -12.34 -17.97
CA HIS A 88 -19.71 -13.56 -18.75
C HIS A 88 -18.43 -13.52 -19.60
N TRP A 89 -17.82 -12.35 -19.81
CA TRP A 89 -16.61 -12.17 -20.61
C TRP A 89 -15.44 -11.72 -19.73
N GLU A 90 -14.22 -11.96 -20.21
CA GLU A 90 -12.97 -11.71 -19.50
C GLU A 90 -12.26 -10.43 -19.93
N GLU A 91 -12.78 -9.26 -19.55
CA GLU A 91 -12.23 -7.94 -19.94
C GLU A 91 -11.23 -7.33 -18.92
N GLY A 92 -10.88 -8.10 -17.89
CA GLY A 92 -9.99 -7.66 -16.83
C GLY A 92 -8.58 -7.32 -17.30
N ASP A 93 -7.98 -6.34 -16.64
CA ASP A 93 -6.61 -5.87 -16.89
C ASP A 93 -5.54 -6.83 -16.35
N MET A 94 -4.31 -6.68 -16.85
CA MET A 94 -3.17 -7.43 -16.31
C MET A 94 -2.61 -6.72 -15.07
N CYS A 95 -2.51 -7.47 -13.97
CA CYS A 95 -2.01 -6.94 -12.70
C CYS A 95 -0.64 -7.52 -12.39
N ILE A 96 0.33 -6.64 -12.18
CA ILE A 96 1.67 -6.96 -11.71
C ILE A 96 1.80 -6.47 -10.27
N VAL A 97 2.11 -7.38 -9.35
CA VAL A 97 2.37 -7.04 -7.95
C VAL A 97 3.87 -7.13 -7.68
N ILE A 98 4.46 -6.08 -7.14
CA ILE A 98 5.87 -6.02 -6.73
C ILE A 98 6.00 -6.01 -5.20
N ASN A 99 7.20 -6.30 -4.70
CA ASN A 99 7.54 -6.30 -3.27
C ASN A 99 6.65 -7.21 -2.39
N ALA A 100 6.30 -8.40 -2.88
CA ALA A 100 5.44 -9.32 -2.13
C ALA A 100 6.00 -9.75 -0.76
N LYS A 101 7.32 -9.61 -0.54
CA LYS A 101 7.98 -9.87 0.75
C LYS A 101 7.57 -8.87 1.84
N ASP A 102 7.30 -7.63 1.46
CA ASP A 102 7.06 -6.50 2.38
C ASP A 102 5.57 -6.28 2.67
N VAL A 103 4.73 -7.28 2.38
CA VAL A 103 3.29 -7.22 2.64
C VAL A 103 3.02 -7.26 4.14
N CYS A 104 2.16 -6.36 4.62
CA CYS A 104 1.80 -6.27 6.03
C CYS A 104 0.57 -7.12 6.36
N VAL A 105 0.62 -7.75 7.54
CA VAL A 105 -0.52 -8.42 8.15
C VAL A 105 -0.70 -7.91 9.57
N THR A 106 -1.94 -7.56 9.92
CA THR A 106 -2.25 -6.93 11.21
C THR A 106 -2.44 -7.96 12.33
N GLY A 107 -2.05 -7.58 13.57
CA GLY A 107 -2.24 -8.39 14.78
C GLY A 107 -1.31 -9.61 14.86
N ARG A 108 -1.76 -10.68 15.53
CA ARG A 108 -0.99 -11.92 15.74
C ARG A 108 -1.15 -12.95 14.61
N LYS A 109 -1.71 -12.54 13.47
CA LYS A 109 -2.04 -13.43 12.34
C LYS A 109 -0.81 -14.08 11.70
N MET A 110 0.38 -13.53 11.89
CA MET A 110 1.63 -14.13 11.40
C MET A 110 1.85 -15.54 11.96
N THR A 111 1.50 -15.75 13.23
CA THR A 111 1.59 -17.06 13.91
C THR A 111 0.28 -17.81 13.86
N ASP A 112 -0.85 -17.10 14.02
CA ASP A 112 -2.14 -17.76 14.28
C ASP A 112 -2.83 -18.24 12.99
N LYS A 113 -2.47 -17.67 11.83
CA LYS A 113 -3.07 -18.05 10.55
C LYS A 113 -2.33 -19.24 9.96
N PHE A 114 -3.05 -20.35 9.80
CA PHE A 114 -2.55 -21.57 9.15
C PHE A 114 -3.18 -21.78 7.78
N TYR A 115 -2.34 -22.14 6.81
CA TYR A 115 -2.75 -22.70 5.54
C TYR A 115 -2.88 -24.21 5.68
N ARG A 116 -4.08 -24.73 5.47
CA ARG A 116 -4.41 -26.15 5.56
C ARG A 116 -4.74 -26.73 4.19
N TRP A 117 -4.25 -27.92 3.90
CA TRP A 117 -4.65 -28.70 2.74
C TRP A 117 -4.53 -30.19 3.04
N HIS A 118 -5.32 -31.00 2.35
CA HIS A 118 -5.36 -32.45 2.52
C HIS A 118 -4.86 -33.12 1.24
N THR A 119 -4.13 -34.23 1.34
CA THR A 119 -3.63 -34.96 0.17
C THR A 119 -4.64 -35.98 -0.39
N GLY A 120 -5.65 -36.37 0.40
CA GLY A 120 -6.66 -37.36 0.03
C GLY A 120 -6.59 -38.64 0.87
N TYR A 121 -5.41 -38.98 1.41
CA TYR A 121 -5.20 -40.13 2.29
C TYR A 121 -5.64 -39.85 3.73
N ILE A 122 -6.18 -40.86 4.41
CA ILE A 122 -6.64 -40.76 5.81
C ILE A 122 -5.49 -40.26 6.71
N GLY A 123 -5.76 -39.26 7.55
CA GLY A 123 -4.78 -38.69 8.50
C GLY A 123 -3.78 -37.69 7.92
N HIS A 124 -3.82 -37.38 6.62
CA HIS A 124 -2.81 -36.53 5.96
C HIS A 124 -3.24 -35.06 5.83
N LEU A 125 -3.65 -34.46 6.94
CA LEU A 125 -3.87 -33.02 7.02
C LEU A 125 -2.52 -32.30 7.14
N LYS A 126 -2.16 -31.51 6.13
CA LYS A 126 -0.96 -30.69 6.13
C LYS A 126 -1.30 -29.27 6.51
N GLU A 127 -0.55 -28.74 7.47
CA GLU A 127 -0.70 -27.37 7.93
C GLU A 127 0.62 -26.62 7.80
N ARG A 128 0.55 -25.33 7.48
CA ARG A 128 1.71 -24.44 7.49
C ARG A 128 1.30 -23.08 8.01
N SER A 129 2.07 -22.51 8.94
CA SER A 129 1.80 -21.16 9.43
C SER A 129 2.03 -20.11 8.33
N LEU A 130 1.42 -18.93 8.49
CA LEU A 130 1.63 -17.81 7.57
C LEU A 130 3.12 -17.39 7.57
N LYS A 131 3.77 -17.37 8.73
CA LYS A 131 5.20 -17.07 8.86
C LYS A 131 6.06 -18.01 8.00
N ASP A 132 5.83 -19.32 8.10
CA ASP A 132 6.60 -20.30 7.32
C ASP A 132 6.28 -20.20 5.82
N GLN A 133 5.02 -19.89 5.48
CA GLN A 133 4.63 -19.70 4.09
C GLN A 133 5.27 -18.44 3.48
N MET A 134 5.41 -17.35 4.24
CA MET A 134 6.10 -16.14 3.80
C MET A 134 7.61 -16.36 3.64
N ALA A 135 8.23 -17.15 4.52
CA ALA A 135 9.63 -17.51 4.39
C ALA A 135 9.91 -18.39 3.16
N LYS A 136 9.01 -19.33 2.86
CA LYS A 136 9.14 -20.23 1.71
C LYS A 136 8.83 -19.54 0.38
N ASP A 137 7.59 -19.04 0.25
CA ASP A 137 7.07 -18.48 -1.00
C ASP A 137 6.07 -17.35 -0.69
N PRO A 138 6.53 -16.09 -0.56
CA PRO A 138 5.66 -14.95 -0.24
C PRO A 138 4.66 -14.65 -1.37
N THR A 139 5.04 -14.94 -2.62
CA THR A 139 4.18 -14.84 -3.81
C THR A 139 2.88 -15.64 -3.68
N GLU A 140 2.96 -16.84 -3.09
CA GLU A 140 1.83 -17.75 -2.96
C GLU A 140 0.79 -17.25 -1.94
N VAL A 141 1.23 -16.48 -0.94
CA VAL A 141 0.35 -15.86 0.06
C VAL A 141 -0.64 -14.91 -0.61
N ILE A 142 -0.14 -14.06 -1.51
CA ILE A 142 -0.95 -13.10 -2.26
C ILE A 142 -1.79 -13.81 -3.31
N ARG A 143 -1.21 -14.74 -4.08
CA ARG A 143 -1.93 -15.52 -5.10
C ARG A 143 -3.13 -16.24 -4.51
N LYS A 144 -2.94 -16.99 -3.41
CA LYS A 144 -4.04 -17.70 -2.72
C LYS A 144 -5.10 -16.74 -2.16
N ALA A 145 -4.71 -15.55 -1.70
CA ALA A 145 -5.66 -14.56 -1.21
C ALA A 145 -6.55 -14.04 -2.34
N VAL A 146 -5.96 -13.65 -3.48
CA VAL A 146 -6.70 -13.15 -4.64
C VAL A 146 -7.56 -14.25 -5.27
N LEU A 147 -7.01 -15.47 -5.45
CA LEU A 147 -7.74 -16.60 -6.02
C LEU A 147 -9.01 -16.93 -5.24
N ARG A 148 -8.98 -16.79 -3.90
CA ARG A 148 -10.14 -16.99 -3.02
C ARG A 148 -11.15 -15.83 -3.05
N MET A 149 -10.79 -14.67 -3.61
CA MET A 149 -11.70 -13.54 -3.82
C MET A 149 -12.36 -13.55 -5.21
N LEU A 150 -11.77 -14.26 -6.18
CA LEU A 150 -12.37 -14.43 -7.50
C LEU A 150 -13.60 -15.35 -7.45
N PRO A 151 -14.62 -15.11 -8.29
CA PRO A 151 -15.79 -15.97 -8.36
C PRO A 151 -15.38 -17.39 -8.79
N ARG A 152 -16.03 -18.41 -8.22
CA ARG A 152 -15.75 -19.81 -8.54
C ARG A 152 -16.47 -20.21 -9.83
N ASN A 153 -15.89 -19.87 -10.97
CA ASN A 153 -16.36 -20.24 -12.30
C ASN A 153 -15.18 -20.78 -13.15
N LYS A 154 -15.46 -21.19 -14.40
CA LYS A 154 -14.42 -21.67 -15.33
C LYS A 154 -13.39 -20.58 -15.67
N LEU A 155 -13.85 -19.33 -15.73
CA LEU A 155 -13.02 -18.18 -16.06
C LEU A 155 -12.05 -17.76 -14.93
N ARG A 156 -12.22 -18.32 -13.72
CA ARG A 156 -11.38 -17.99 -12.56
C ARG A 156 -9.91 -18.28 -12.84
N ASP A 157 -9.63 -19.38 -13.52
CA ASP A 157 -8.27 -19.80 -13.79
C ASP A 157 -7.63 -18.89 -14.86
N ASP A 158 -8.42 -18.46 -15.85
CA ASP A 158 -8.01 -17.45 -16.85
C ASP A 158 -7.72 -16.08 -16.22
N ARG A 159 -8.52 -15.67 -15.23
CA ARG A 159 -8.28 -14.49 -14.39
C ARG A 159 -6.99 -14.60 -13.58
N ASP A 160 -6.71 -15.75 -12.97
CA ASP A 160 -5.47 -15.97 -12.20
C ASP A 160 -4.23 -15.94 -13.11
N LEU A 161 -4.37 -16.34 -14.39
CA LEU A 161 -3.29 -16.21 -15.36
C LEU A 161 -2.90 -14.75 -15.62
N LYS A 162 -3.85 -13.80 -15.55
CA LYS A 162 -3.59 -12.34 -15.67
C LYS A 162 -2.90 -11.73 -14.44
N LEU A 163 -2.77 -12.46 -13.33
CA LEU A 163 -2.09 -11.99 -12.13
C LEU A 163 -0.64 -12.46 -12.07
N ARG A 164 0.31 -11.52 -12.09
CA ARG A 164 1.74 -11.75 -11.94
C ARG A 164 2.25 -11.12 -10.64
N ILE A 165 3.04 -11.86 -9.88
CA ILE A 165 3.49 -11.42 -8.55
C ILE A 165 4.99 -11.68 -8.44
N PHE A 166 5.73 -10.67 -8.01
CA PHE A 166 7.17 -10.68 -7.81
C PHE A 166 7.51 -10.45 -6.35
N ALA A 167 8.52 -11.17 -5.86
CA ALA A 167 8.96 -11.06 -4.48
C ALA A 167 9.78 -9.78 -4.23
N GLY A 168 10.51 -9.31 -5.26
CA GLY A 168 11.26 -8.05 -5.24
C GLY A 168 10.53 -6.92 -5.98
N GLY A 169 11.19 -5.77 -6.08
CA GLY A 169 10.67 -4.57 -6.73
C GLY A 169 10.77 -4.57 -8.25
N GLU A 170 11.57 -5.48 -8.82
CA GLU A 170 11.81 -5.55 -10.25
C GLU A 170 10.79 -6.46 -10.95
N HIS A 171 10.42 -6.10 -12.18
CA HIS A 171 9.61 -6.91 -13.07
C HIS A 171 10.16 -6.88 -14.51
N PRO A 172 10.02 -7.97 -15.29
CA PRO A 172 10.57 -8.06 -16.65
C PRO A 172 9.73 -7.33 -17.71
N PHE A 173 8.59 -6.74 -17.36
CA PHE A 173 7.63 -6.16 -18.31
C PHE A 173 7.89 -4.69 -18.67
N GLY A 174 9.16 -4.31 -18.83
CA GLY A 174 9.55 -2.93 -19.15
C GLY A 174 9.13 -2.45 -20.53
N ASP A 175 8.89 -3.38 -21.47
CA ASP A 175 8.61 -3.05 -22.87
C ASP A 175 7.17 -2.56 -23.10
N ARG A 176 6.30 -2.67 -22.09
CA ARG A 176 4.86 -2.36 -22.19
C ARG A 176 4.51 -1.09 -21.42
N PRO A 177 3.48 -0.34 -21.84
CA PRO A 177 3.01 0.82 -21.09
C PRO A 177 2.35 0.33 -19.78
N VAL A 178 3.04 0.55 -18.66
CA VAL A 178 2.58 0.15 -17.33
C VAL A 178 2.06 1.37 -16.57
N GLU A 179 0.82 1.30 -16.10
CA GLU A 179 0.21 2.31 -15.24
C GLU A 179 0.40 1.93 -13.76
N PRO A 180 1.04 2.76 -12.93
CA PRO A 180 1.10 2.50 -11.49
C PRO A 180 -0.30 2.67 -10.88
N TYR A 181 -0.77 1.65 -10.16
CA TYR A 181 -2.05 1.69 -9.47
C TYR A 181 -1.88 2.30 -8.08
N VAL A 182 -2.54 3.43 -7.84
CA VAL A 182 -2.62 4.06 -6.53
C VAL A 182 -3.82 3.49 -5.79
N MET A 183 -3.60 3.02 -4.57
CA MET A 183 -4.71 2.54 -3.73
C MET A 183 -5.63 3.70 -3.32
N PRO A 184 -6.95 3.49 -3.28
CA PRO A 184 -7.87 4.52 -2.80
C PRO A 184 -7.57 4.88 -1.35
N GLU A 185 -7.71 6.17 -1.03
CA GLU A 185 -7.43 6.69 0.30
C GLU A 185 -8.27 6.00 1.38
N ARG A 186 -7.61 5.66 2.49
CA ARG A 186 -8.24 4.97 3.59
C ARG A 186 -8.92 5.98 4.51
N GLN A 187 -10.25 6.01 4.52
CA GLN A 187 -10.98 6.64 5.61
C GLN A 187 -10.84 5.78 6.88
N VAL A 188 -9.88 6.13 7.74
CA VAL A 188 -9.70 5.46 9.04
C VAL A 188 -10.85 5.92 9.93
N ARG A 189 -11.72 4.99 10.33
CA ARG A 189 -12.71 5.28 11.37
C ARG A 189 -11.94 5.73 12.61
N GLU A 190 -12.20 6.96 13.05
CA GLU A 190 -11.56 7.51 14.26
C GLU A 190 -11.67 6.53 15.43
N MET A 191 -10.66 6.54 16.30
CA MET A 191 -10.66 5.65 17.46
C MET A 191 -11.95 5.78 18.26
N ARG A 192 -12.54 4.63 18.63
CA ARG A 192 -13.73 4.57 19.49
C ARG A 192 -13.49 5.42 20.75
N PRO A 193 -14.49 6.20 21.23
CA PRO A 193 -14.34 7.18 22.32
C PRO A 193 -13.70 6.64 23.61
N ARG A 194 -13.77 5.33 23.88
CA ARG A 194 -13.15 4.71 25.07
C ARG A 194 -11.62 4.77 25.07
N ALA A 195 -10.96 4.57 23.93
CA ALA A 195 -9.49 4.65 23.85
C ALA A 195 -9.01 6.11 23.97
N ARG A 196 -9.72 7.04 23.31
CA ARG A 196 -9.47 8.49 23.45
C ARG A 196 -9.68 8.96 24.89
N ARG A 197 -10.76 8.52 25.55
CA ARG A 197 -11.03 8.80 26.97
C ARG A 197 -9.99 8.16 27.91
N ALA A 198 -9.50 6.97 27.60
CA ALA A 198 -8.44 6.33 28.39
C ALA A 198 -7.11 7.10 28.28
N MET A 199 -6.74 7.56 27.09
CA MET A 199 -5.56 8.41 26.91
C MET A 199 -5.69 9.77 27.59
N ILE A 200 -6.84 10.43 27.47
CA ILE A 200 -7.11 11.69 28.17
C ILE A 200 -7.04 11.48 29.70
N ARG A 201 -7.59 10.38 30.22
CA ARG A 201 -7.50 10.04 31.65
C ARG A 201 -6.07 9.75 32.09
N ALA A 202 -5.28 9.07 31.25
CA ALA A 202 -3.87 8.79 31.53
C ALA A 202 -3.02 10.07 31.53
N GLN A 203 -3.23 10.96 30.55
CA GLN A 203 -2.59 12.28 30.48
C GLN A 203 -2.92 13.13 31.70
N LYS A 204 -4.21 13.25 32.04
CA LYS A 204 -4.65 14.03 33.20
C LYS A 204 -4.12 13.47 34.53
N LYS A 205 -3.96 12.15 34.64
CA LYS A 205 -3.34 11.50 35.81
C LYS A 205 -1.84 11.77 35.88
N ALA A 206 -1.14 11.75 34.75
CA ALA A 206 0.29 12.09 34.68
C ALA A 206 0.52 13.57 35.05
N GLU A 207 -0.27 14.50 34.51
CA GLU A 207 -0.21 15.93 34.85
C GLU A 207 -0.45 16.17 36.36
N GLN A 208 -1.41 15.48 36.97
CA GLN A 208 -1.66 15.57 38.41
C GLN A 208 -0.50 15.03 39.25
N GLN A 209 0.17 13.97 38.80
CA GLN A 209 1.36 13.43 39.47
C GLN A 209 2.55 14.38 39.33
N GLU A 210 2.73 15.04 38.19
CA GLU A 210 3.77 16.06 37.99
C GLU A 210 3.53 17.30 38.88
N LEU A 211 2.28 17.76 39.00
CA LEU A 211 1.92 18.85 39.92
C LEU A 211 2.10 18.46 41.40
N GLY A 212 1.76 17.21 41.76
CA GLY A 212 1.99 16.66 43.09
C GLY A 212 3.48 16.55 43.43
N ASN A 213 4.31 16.11 42.47
CA ASN A 213 5.76 16.04 42.63
C ASN A 213 6.37 17.44 42.73
N ASN A 214 5.96 18.39 41.89
CA ASN A 214 6.46 19.77 41.93
C ASN A 214 6.09 20.49 43.24
N SER A 215 4.91 20.21 43.81
CA SER A 215 4.51 20.77 45.11
C SER A 215 5.26 20.13 46.28
N ASN A 216 5.54 18.82 46.24
CA ASN A 216 6.39 18.15 47.24
C ASN A 216 7.85 18.61 47.17
N VAL A 217 8.41 18.80 45.98
CA VAL A 217 9.77 19.35 45.78
C VAL A 217 9.87 20.77 46.33
N LYS A 218 8.86 21.63 46.10
CA LYS A 218 8.82 22.97 46.72
C LYS A 218 8.71 22.93 48.25
N LYS A 219 7.98 21.96 48.81
CA LYS A 219 7.79 21.82 50.26
C LYS A 219 9.04 21.27 50.96
N GLY A 220 9.77 20.34 50.33
CA GLY A 220 11.07 19.86 50.79
C GLY A 220 12.12 20.97 50.81
N LYS A 221 12.22 21.72 49.70
CA LYS A 221 13.14 22.86 49.60
C LYS A 221 12.83 23.99 50.60
N LYS A 222 11.56 24.17 50.98
CA LYS A 222 11.17 25.13 52.02
C LYS A 222 11.50 24.63 53.44
N ARG A 223 11.56 23.32 53.68
CA ARG A 223 11.96 22.76 54.98
C ARG A 223 13.47 22.83 55.17
N GLU A 224 14.24 22.44 54.15
CA GLU A 224 15.71 22.55 54.17
C GLU A 224 16.19 23.99 54.41
N VAL A 225 15.51 25.00 53.82
CA VAL A 225 15.85 26.41 54.06
C VAL A 225 15.51 26.87 55.48
N VAL A 226 14.45 26.34 56.09
CA VAL A 226 14.08 26.68 57.48
C VAL A 226 15.02 26.00 58.48
N ASP A 227 15.42 24.76 58.20
CA ASP A 227 16.38 24.03 59.03
C ASP A 227 17.79 24.66 58.96
N GLU A 228 18.21 25.22 57.81
CA GLU A 228 19.47 25.98 57.74
C GLU A 228 19.40 27.37 58.39
N GLU A 229 18.25 28.06 58.35
CA GLU A 229 18.05 29.32 59.06
C GLU A 229 18.06 29.12 60.60
N GLU A 230 17.45 28.05 61.12
CA GLU A 230 17.45 27.75 62.57
C GLU A 230 18.83 27.32 63.11
N VAL A 231 19.68 26.66 62.30
CA VAL A 231 21.05 26.28 62.71
C VAL A 231 22.03 27.46 62.65
N SER A 232 21.71 28.54 61.90
CA SER A 232 22.52 29.77 61.84
C SER A 232 22.22 30.78 62.95
N ALA A 233 21.13 30.58 63.72
CA ALA A 233 20.64 31.49 64.75
C ALA A 233 20.95 31.02 66.20
N ALA A 234 21.70 29.93 66.36
CA ALA A 234 22.20 29.38 67.64
C ALA A 234 23.73 29.53 67.73
#